data_AF-A0AAN6UJI3-F1
#
_entry.id   AF-A0AAN6UJI3-F1
#
_cell.length_a   1.000
_cell.length_b   1.000
_cell.length_c   1.000
_cell.angle_alpha   90.00
_cell.angle_beta   90.00
_cell.angle_gamma   90.00
#
_symmetry.space_group_name_H-M   'P 1'
#
loop_
_entity.id
_entity.type
_entity.pdbx_description
1 polymer ?
#
loop_
_entity_poly.entity_id
_entity_poly.type
_entity_poly.pdbx_seq_one_letter_code
_entity_poly.pdbx_strand_id
1 'polypeptide(L)'
;MAASSMHNLTTLVKRLEAATSRLEDIAQSALELPGAVPALHQVVAPPKASTPATLPPASRAPVPAPAPSAPEPVPESIDEFDNLISQSVESWAKLSTAIDGLLAEQAAKVVQAFKEQRKFLLITTKAKKPDMAGAGMSVFQDLLKPTSDLMTAIGKIKDSNRGSPLYNNYCTVAEGIVALAWVTLDSKPFKQVDEGLASAQFWGNKILAANKNK
;
A
#
# COMPACT_ATOMS: atom_id res chain seq x y z
N MET A 1 -10.07 -43.07 11.50
CA MET A 1 -10.12 -41.68 10.99
C MET A 1 -8.89 -41.25 10.16
N ALA A 2 -7.75 -41.99 10.12
CA ALA A 2 -6.56 -41.56 9.37
C ALA A 2 -6.55 -41.88 7.86
N ALA A 3 -7.26 -42.94 7.41
CA ALA A 3 -7.25 -43.39 6.01
C ALA A 3 -7.93 -42.40 5.04
N SER A 4 -8.94 -41.65 5.51
CA SER A 4 -9.66 -40.65 4.69
C SER A 4 -8.80 -39.42 4.38
N SER A 5 -7.95 -39.00 5.31
CA SER A 5 -7.03 -37.87 5.12
C SER A 5 -5.92 -38.19 4.11
N MET A 6 -5.41 -39.42 4.13
CA MET A 6 -4.42 -39.90 3.14
C MET A 6 -5.00 -39.93 1.73
N HIS A 7 -6.26 -40.35 1.56
CA HIS A 7 -6.92 -40.40 0.25
C HIS A 7 -7.19 -39.00 -0.34
N ASN A 8 -7.49 -38.02 0.52
CA ASN A 8 -7.63 -36.62 0.10
C ASN A 8 -6.31 -36.02 -0.38
N LEU A 9 -5.21 -36.31 0.30
CA LEU A 9 -3.89 -35.77 -0.06
C LEU A 9 -3.40 -36.33 -1.41
N THR A 10 -3.56 -37.63 -1.64
CA THR A 10 -3.23 -38.25 -2.94
C THR A 10 -4.09 -37.70 -4.08
N THR A 11 -5.35 -37.35 -3.80
CA THR A 11 -6.25 -36.74 -4.79
C THR A 11 -5.83 -35.32 -5.13
N LEU A 12 -5.42 -34.53 -4.11
CA LEU A 12 -4.91 -33.18 -4.31
C LEU A 12 -3.62 -33.19 -5.13
N VAL A 13 -2.68 -34.09 -4.83
CA VAL A 13 -1.42 -34.23 -5.58
C VAL A 13 -1.68 -34.53 -7.06
N LYS A 14 -2.54 -35.52 -7.36
CA LYS A 14 -2.89 -35.87 -8.74
C LYS A 14 -3.55 -34.71 -9.51
N ARG A 15 -4.39 -33.91 -8.83
CA ARG A 15 -5.01 -32.73 -9.45
C ARG A 15 -3.99 -31.62 -9.73
N LEU A 16 -3.00 -31.47 -8.86
CA LEU A 16 -1.94 -30.48 -9.00
C LEU A 16 -1.02 -30.83 -10.17
N GLU A 17 -0.62 -32.11 -10.28
CA GLU A 17 0.14 -32.61 -11.45
C GLU A 17 -0.62 -32.42 -12.76
N ALA A 18 -1.93 -32.71 -12.78
CA ALA A 18 -2.76 -32.51 -13.97
C ALA A 18 -2.92 -31.03 -14.36
N ALA A 19 -2.96 -30.12 -13.37
CA ALA A 19 -3.02 -28.68 -13.63
C ALA A 19 -1.71 -28.15 -14.20
N THR A 20 -0.57 -28.60 -13.69
CA THR A 20 0.76 -28.21 -14.19
C THR A 20 0.99 -28.72 -15.62
N SER A 21 0.62 -29.97 -15.91
CA SER A 21 0.73 -30.55 -17.26
C SER A 21 -0.10 -29.77 -18.30
N ARG A 22 -1.30 -29.29 -17.94
CA ARG A 22 -2.09 -28.43 -18.83
C ARG A 22 -1.47 -27.06 -19.07
N LEU A 23 -0.79 -26.49 -18.07
CA LEU A 23 -0.13 -25.20 -18.21
C LEU A 23 1.06 -25.28 -19.16
N GLU A 24 1.81 -26.39 -19.09
CA GLU A 24 2.95 -26.67 -19.96
C GLU A 24 2.52 -26.87 -21.42
N ASP A 25 1.40 -27.56 -21.67
CA ASP A 25 0.83 -27.77 -23.02
C ASP A 25 0.35 -26.46 -23.67
N ILE A 26 -0.26 -25.56 -22.88
CA ILE A 26 -0.67 -24.23 -23.34
C ILE A 26 0.56 -23.36 -23.64
N ALA A 27 1.59 -23.43 -22.79
CA ALA A 27 2.82 -22.65 -22.99
C ALA A 27 3.57 -23.10 -24.27
N GLN A 28 3.60 -24.41 -24.56
CA GLN A 28 4.21 -24.93 -25.79
C GLN A 28 3.41 -24.54 -27.05
N SER A 29 2.08 -24.52 -26.97
CA SER A 29 1.21 -24.11 -28.08
C SER A 29 1.29 -22.60 -28.39
N ALA A 30 1.65 -21.77 -27.41
CA ALA A 30 1.78 -20.32 -27.59
C ALA A 30 3.15 -19.90 -28.18
N LEU A 31 4.13 -20.80 -28.26
CA LEU A 31 5.50 -20.49 -28.67
C LEU A 31 5.81 -20.82 -30.15
N GLU A 32 4.90 -21.48 -30.88
CA GLU A 32 5.05 -21.79 -32.31
C GLU A 32 4.31 -20.75 -33.18
N LEU A 33 4.98 -19.62 -33.46
CA LEU A 33 4.64 -18.70 -34.55
C LEU A 33 5.91 -18.39 -35.35
N PRO A 34 6.11 -18.96 -36.54
CA PRO A 34 7.03 -18.41 -37.52
C PRO A 34 6.28 -17.38 -38.36
N GLY A 35 6.76 -16.13 -38.33
CA GLY A 35 6.29 -15.06 -39.19
C GLY A 35 6.70 -15.27 -40.65
N ALA A 36 5.83 -14.85 -41.58
CA ALA A 36 6.19 -14.45 -42.93
C ALA A 36 5.04 -13.65 -43.58
N VAL A 37 5.34 -12.40 -43.98
CA VAL A 37 4.65 -11.66 -45.04
C VAL A 37 5.20 -12.13 -46.40
N PRO A 38 4.40 -12.22 -47.49
CA PRO A 38 4.38 -11.12 -48.47
C PRO A 38 3.08 -10.94 -49.29
N ALA A 39 3.01 -9.77 -49.93
CA ALA A 39 1.99 -9.29 -50.87
C ALA A 39 2.08 -9.93 -52.28
N LEU A 40 0.96 -9.95 -53.04
CA LEU A 40 0.84 -9.44 -54.43
C LEU A 40 -0.56 -9.67 -55.08
N HIS A 41 -1.00 -8.58 -55.72
CA HIS A 41 -1.95 -8.39 -56.82
C HIS A 41 -2.41 -9.61 -57.66
N GLN A 42 -3.73 -9.72 -57.91
CA GLN A 42 -4.25 -9.89 -59.29
C GLN A 42 -5.72 -9.50 -59.47
N VAL A 43 -5.96 -8.84 -60.61
CA VAL A 43 -7.20 -8.28 -61.17
C VAL A 43 -8.04 -9.38 -61.85
N VAL A 44 -9.38 -9.28 -61.82
CA VAL A 44 -10.34 -9.53 -62.95
C VAL A 44 -11.79 -9.30 -62.47
N ALA A 45 -12.62 -8.66 -63.30
CA ALA A 45 -14.05 -8.34 -63.11
C ALA A 45 -14.98 -9.23 -64.00
N PRO A 46 -16.32 -9.00 -64.12
CA PRO A 46 -17.42 -9.82 -63.58
C PRO A 46 -18.30 -10.52 -64.67
N PRO A 47 -19.46 -11.19 -64.37
CA PRO A 47 -20.75 -10.47 -64.27
C PRO A 47 -21.87 -11.05 -63.34
N LYS A 48 -22.71 -10.12 -62.84
CA LYS A 48 -24.16 -10.11 -62.52
C LYS A 48 -24.96 -11.41 -62.20
N ALA A 49 -25.65 -11.42 -61.04
CA ALA A 49 -27.13 -11.48 -60.94
C ALA A 49 -27.66 -11.23 -59.50
N SER A 50 -28.38 -10.12 -59.34
CA SER A 50 -29.58 -9.83 -58.52
C SER A 50 -29.83 -10.45 -57.14
N THR A 51 -29.76 -9.62 -56.08
CA THR A 51 -30.59 -9.70 -54.86
C THR A 51 -31.00 -8.28 -54.40
N PRO A 52 -32.12 -8.10 -53.66
CA PRO A 52 -32.78 -6.81 -53.50
C PRO A 52 -32.30 -6.00 -52.28
N ALA A 53 -32.19 -4.68 -52.51
CA ALA A 53 -32.34 -3.54 -51.59
C ALA A 53 -31.81 -3.67 -50.15
N THR A 54 -30.57 -3.22 -49.95
CA THR A 54 -30.00 -2.85 -48.64
C THR A 54 -30.38 -1.40 -48.31
N LEU A 55 -30.88 -1.16 -47.09
CA LEU A 55 -31.05 0.17 -46.50
C LEU A 55 -29.68 0.88 -46.36
N PRO A 56 -29.61 2.22 -46.47
CA PRO A 56 -28.34 2.95 -46.39
C PRO A 56 -27.72 2.83 -44.98
N PRO A 57 -26.38 2.68 -44.86
CA PRO A 57 -25.72 2.72 -43.57
C PRO A 57 -25.74 4.15 -43.04
N ALA A 58 -26.40 4.35 -41.90
CA ALA A 58 -26.24 5.56 -41.11
C ALA A 58 -24.76 5.66 -40.69
N SER A 59 -24.07 6.70 -41.17
CA SER A 59 -22.73 7.07 -40.75
C SER A 59 -22.68 7.17 -39.23
N ARG A 60 -22.03 6.20 -38.58
CA ARG A 60 -21.81 6.22 -37.13
C ARG A 60 -20.79 7.31 -36.85
N ALA A 61 -21.26 8.43 -36.32
CA ALA A 61 -20.40 9.49 -35.79
C ALA A 61 -19.39 8.89 -34.79
N PRO A 62 -18.17 9.44 -34.68
CA PRO A 62 -17.20 8.98 -33.71
C PRO A 62 -17.78 9.20 -32.31
N VAL A 63 -17.83 8.13 -31.51
CA VAL A 63 -18.13 8.24 -30.08
C VAL A 63 -17.04 9.13 -29.47
N PRO A 64 -17.38 10.22 -28.77
CA PRO A 64 -16.37 11.04 -28.10
C PRO A 64 -15.60 10.17 -27.11
N ALA A 65 -14.27 10.27 -27.13
CA ALA A 65 -13.43 9.69 -26.09
C ALA A 65 -13.93 10.15 -24.71
N PRO A 66 -13.88 9.30 -23.67
CA PRO A 66 -14.26 9.72 -22.32
C PRO A 66 -13.37 10.90 -21.92
N ALA A 67 -14.00 12.00 -21.54
CA ALA A 67 -13.33 13.16 -20.96
C ALA A 67 -12.47 12.71 -19.75
N PRO A 68 -11.33 13.36 -19.48
CA PRO A 68 -10.55 13.06 -18.30
C PRO A 68 -11.43 13.28 -17.07
N SER A 69 -11.63 12.21 -16.29
CA SER A 69 -12.35 12.23 -15.03
C SER A 69 -11.74 13.32 -14.15
N ALA A 70 -12.56 14.27 -13.71
CA ALA A 70 -12.15 15.24 -12.71
C ALA A 70 -11.58 14.51 -11.48
N PRO A 71 -10.55 15.05 -10.80
CA PRO A 71 -10.01 14.44 -9.60
C PRO A 71 -11.16 14.22 -8.60
N GLU A 72 -11.40 12.95 -8.23
CA GLU A 72 -12.35 12.67 -7.15
C GLU A 72 -11.90 13.42 -5.90
N PRO A 73 -12.81 14.17 -5.25
CA PRO A 73 -12.46 14.92 -4.06
C PRO A 73 -11.98 13.95 -2.98
N VAL A 74 -10.86 14.30 -2.35
CA VAL A 74 -10.29 13.55 -1.24
C VAL A 74 -11.29 13.58 -0.07
N PRO A 75 -11.59 12.45 0.59
CA PRO A 75 -12.50 12.42 1.73
C PRO A 75 -12.06 13.38 2.85
N GLU A 76 -13.00 14.01 3.53
CA GLU A 76 -12.76 14.99 4.61
C GLU A 76 -11.79 14.46 5.69
N SER A 77 -11.94 13.20 6.12
CA SER A 77 -11.06 12.58 7.10
C SER A 77 -9.60 12.47 6.65
N ILE A 78 -9.34 12.39 5.34
CA ILE A 78 -7.99 12.38 4.79
C ILE A 78 -7.44 13.81 4.72
N ASP A 79 -8.28 14.80 4.40
CA ASP A 79 -7.89 16.22 4.42
C ASP A 79 -7.54 16.69 5.85
N GLU A 80 -8.33 16.29 6.85
CA GLU A 80 -8.01 16.53 8.27
C GLU A 80 -6.68 15.88 8.68
N PHE A 81 -6.39 14.67 8.17
CA PHE A 81 -5.12 14.01 8.43
C PHE A 81 -3.96 14.71 7.72
N ASP A 82 -4.16 15.22 6.51
CA ASP A 82 -3.17 16.05 5.80
C ASP A 82 -2.90 17.37 6.56
N ASN A 83 -3.93 17.97 7.15
CA ASN A 83 -3.80 19.13 8.05
C ASN A 83 -3.01 18.78 9.32
N LEU A 84 -3.25 17.63 9.94
CA LEU A 84 -2.47 17.15 11.08
C LEU A 84 -0.98 17.00 10.73
N ILE A 85 -0.67 16.40 9.57
CA ILE A 85 0.71 16.23 9.11
C ILE A 85 1.38 17.59 8.90
N SER A 86 0.76 18.47 8.11
CA SER A 86 1.36 19.74 7.70
C SER A 86 1.49 20.74 8.87
N GLN A 87 0.50 20.80 9.76
CA GLN A 87 0.49 21.78 10.85
C GLN A 87 1.24 21.30 12.08
N SER A 88 1.12 20.03 12.47
CA SER A 88 1.69 19.53 13.72
C SER A 88 2.97 18.74 13.50
N VAL A 89 2.92 17.70 12.67
CA VAL A 89 4.05 16.76 12.52
C VAL A 89 5.24 17.41 11.82
N GLU A 90 5.01 18.13 10.73
CA GLU A 90 6.07 18.82 10.00
C GLU A 90 6.62 20.03 10.79
N SER A 91 5.77 20.76 11.52
CA SER A 91 6.22 21.83 12.42
C SER A 91 7.11 21.29 13.54
N TRP A 92 6.71 20.18 14.17
CA TRP A 92 7.54 19.50 15.16
C TRP A 92 8.86 19.01 14.56
N ALA A 93 8.83 18.41 13.37
CA ALA A 93 10.05 17.94 12.70
C ALA A 93 11.03 19.08 12.39
N LYS A 94 10.52 20.26 12.00
CA LYS A 94 11.35 21.47 11.83
C LYS A 94 12.03 21.87 13.13
N LEU A 95 11.34 21.83 14.27
CA LEU A 95 11.95 22.09 15.58
C LEU A 95 13.04 21.06 15.91
N SER A 96 12.83 19.78 15.58
CA SER A 96 13.84 18.73 15.75
C SER A 96 15.13 19.01 14.98
N THR A 97 15.04 19.62 13.79
CA THR A 97 16.23 19.97 12.99
C THR A 97 17.13 21.01 13.65
N ALA A 98 16.57 21.87 14.50
CA ALA A 98 17.32 22.89 15.22
C ALA A 98 18.07 22.35 16.44
N ILE A 99 17.77 21.12 16.87
CA ILE A 99 18.34 20.52 18.10
C ILE A 99 19.57 19.69 17.77
N ASP A 100 19.44 18.71 16.87
CA ASP A 100 20.50 17.76 16.54
C ASP A 100 20.24 17.06 15.20
N GLY A 101 21.32 16.68 14.49
CA GLY A 101 21.23 16.05 13.18
C GLY A 101 20.63 14.64 13.20
N LEU A 102 20.92 13.84 14.24
CA LEU A 102 20.35 12.50 14.37
C LEU A 102 18.87 12.58 14.78
N LEU A 103 18.52 13.54 15.64
CA LEU A 103 17.12 13.82 15.96
C LEU A 103 16.35 14.31 14.72
N ALA A 104 16.96 15.13 13.87
CA ALA A 104 16.40 15.54 12.58
C ALA A 104 16.11 14.33 11.67
N GLU A 105 17.05 13.38 11.58
CA GLU A 105 16.85 12.15 10.84
C GLU A 105 15.69 11.32 11.40
N GLN A 106 15.63 11.17 12.73
CA GLN A 106 14.55 10.45 13.40
C GLN A 106 13.19 11.11 13.12
N ALA A 107 13.11 12.43 13.21
CA ALA A 107 11.90 13.20 12.93
C ALA A 107 11.47 13.12 11.45
N ALA A 108 12.42 13.10 10.51
CA ALA A 108 12.11 12.91 9.10
C ALA A 108 11.45 11.53 8.85
N LYS A 109 11.90 10.48 9.54
CA LYS A 109 11.25 9.16 9.47
C LYS A 109 9.85 9.17 10.08
N VAL A 110 9.60 9.94 11.14
CA VAL A 110 8.24 10.13 11.69
C VAL A 110 7.33 10.77 10.65
N VAL A 111 7.77 11.86 10.00
CA VAL A 111 7.00 12.51 8.93
C VAL A 111 6.69 11.51 7.80
N GLN A 112 7.67 10.69 7.41
CA GLN A 112 7.45 9.62 6.42
C GLN A 112 6.43 8.59 6.91
N ALA A 113 6.49 8.17 8.19
CA ALA A 113 5.56 7.19 8.75
C ALA A 113 4.12 7.70 8.75
N PHE A 114 3.90 8.97 9.07
CA PHE A 114 2.59 9.61 8.93
C PHE A 114 2.14 9.67 7.46
N LYS A 115 3.03 9.96 6.51
CA LYS A 115 2.69 9.97 5.08
C LYS A 115 2.33 8.57 4.56
N GLU A 116 3.02 7.53 4.99
CA GLU A 116 2.64 6.14 4.67
C GLU A 116 1.31 5.76 5.33
N GLN A 117 1.09 6.17 6.59
CA GLN A 117 -0.18 5.98 7.28
C GLN A 117 -1.34 6.67 6.54
N ARG A 118 -1.12 7.87 6.01
CA ARG A 118 -2.09 8.59 5.17
C ARG A 118 -2.43 7.85 3.88
N LYS A 119 -1.45 7.22 3.24
CA LYS A 119 -1.70 6.35 2.06
C LYS A 119 -2.54 5.13 2.46
N PHE A 120 -2.21 4.48 3.57
CA PHE A 120 -3.01 3.37 4.11
C PHE A 120 -4.46 3.79 4.35
N LEU A 121 -4.68 4.93 5.02
CA LEU A 121 -6.03 5.44 5.27
C LEU A 121 -6.78 5.73 3.97
N LEU A 122 -6.12 6.31 2.94
CA LEU A 122 -6.75 6.51 1.64
C LEU A 122 -7.15 5.18 0.97
N ILE A 123 -6.36 4.12 1.10
CA ILE A 123 -6.72 2.80 0.59
C ILE A 123 -7.99 2.29 1.26
N THR A 124 -8.14 2.49 2.57
CA THR A 124 -9.34 2.05 3.31
C THR A 124 -10.64 2.74 2.87
N THR A 125 -10.57 3.92 2.23
CA THR A 125 -11.77 4.57 1.69
C THR A 125 -12.21 3.99 0.34
N LYS A 126 -11.33 3.22 -0.31
CA LYS A 126 -11.55 2.65 -1.66
C LYS A 126 -11.61 1.13 -1.69
N ALA A 127 -11.17 0.46 -0.63
CA ALA A 127 -11.06 -0.99 -0.56
C ALA A 127 -11.72 -1.57 0.70
N LYS A 128 -12.20 -2.80 0.60
CA LYS A 128 -12.68 -3.56 1.77
C LYS A 128 -11.49 -4.08 2.57
N LYS A 129 -11.67 -4.19 3.89
CA LYS A 129 -10.70 -4.86 4.77
C LYS A 129 -10.43 -6.28 4.25
N PRO A 130 -9.16 -6.68 4.04
CA PRO A 130 -8.82 -8.06 3.70
C PRO A 130 -9.29 -9.05 4.77
N ASP A 131 -9.47 -10.31 4.39
CA ASP A 131 -9.67 -11.39 5.37
C ASP A 131 -8.43 -11.51 6.26
N MET A 132 -8.60 -11.70 7.56
CA MET A 132 -7.50 -11.85 8.52
C MET A 132 -6.98 -13.30 8.55
N ALA A 133 -7.11 -14.01 7.44
CA ALA A 133 -6.66 -15.39 7.25
C ALA A 133 -6.07 -15.58 5.84
N GLY A 134 -5.20 -16.59 5.69
CA GLY A 134 -4.61 -16.98 4.41
C GLY A 134 -3.97 -15.81 3.65
N ALA A 135 -4.31 -15.68 2.37
CA ALA A 135 -3.77 -14.62 1.51
C ALA A 135 -4.18 -13.20 1.95
N GLY A 136 -5.34 -13.03 2.57
CA GLY A 136 -5.80 -11.72 3.03
C GLY A 136 -4.93 -11.16 4.17
N MET A 137 -4.44 -12.04 5.05
CA MET A 137 -3.51 -11.65 6.11
C MET A 137 -2.19 -11.13 5.52
N SER A 138 -1.66 -11.78 4.47
CA SER A 138 -0.46 -11.32 3.77
C SER A 138 -0.66 -9.92 3.20
N VAL A 139 -1.78 -9.69 2.50
CA VAL A 139 -2.11 -8.37 1.94
C VAL A 139 -2.19 -7.31 3.03
N PHE A 140 -2.82 -7.63 4.17
CA PHE A 140 -2.88 -6.69 5.29
C PHE A 140 -1.49 -6.37 5.87
N GLN A 141 -0.63 -7.38 6.01
CA GLN A 141 0.77 -7.18 6.45
C GLN A 141 1.57 -6.34 5.46
N ASP A 142 1.41 -6.60 4.16
CA ASP A 142 2.07 -5.84 3.09
C ASP A 142 1.65 -4.37 3.09
N LEU A 143 0.38 -4.09 3.38
CA LEU A 143 -0.15 -2.73 3.51
C LEU A 143 0.43 -1.99 4.73
N LEU A 144 0.73 -2.70 5.82
CA LEU A 144 1.30 -2.11 7.05
C LEU A 144 2.82 -1.98 7.02
N LYS A 145 3.49 -2.81 6.23
CA LYS A 145 4.95 -2.94 6.18
C LYS A 145 5.69 -1.60 6.04
N PRO A 146 5.29 -0.66 5.16
CA PRO A 146 5.99 0.63 5.03
C PRO A 146 6.03 1.42 6.35
N THR A 147 4.90 1.50 7.06
CA THR A 147 4.82 2.18 8.35
C THR A 147 5.60 1.41 9.42
N SER A 148 5.47 0.07 9.46
CA SER A 148 6.19 -0.76 10.44
C SER A 148 7.71 -0.67 10.30
N ASP A 149 8.23 -0.71 9.07
CA ASP A 149 9.67 -0.59 8.81
C ASP A 149 10.21 0.77 9.28
N LEU A 150 9.45 1.85 9.07
CA LEU A 150 9.79 3.19 9.55
C LEU A 150 9.79 3.26 11.08
N MET A 151 8.79 2.66 11.74
CA MET A 151 8.73 2.57 13.21
C MET A 151 9.94 1.80 13.76
N THR A 152 10.31 0.68 13.14
CA THR A 152 11.52 -0.07 13.50
C THR A 152 12.78 0.77 13.31
N ALA A 153 12.90 1.50 12.20
CA ALA A 153 14.06 2.37 11.94
C ALA A 153 14.17 3.50 12.96
N ILE A 154 13.04 4.09 13.38
CA ILE A 154 12.98 5.10 14.45
C ILE A 154 13.46 4.51 15.79
N GLY A 155 13.01 3.29 16.12
CA GLY A 155 13.45 2.57 17.32
C GLY A 155 14.96 2.29 17.31
N LYS A 156 15.50 1.91 16.16
CA LYS A 156 16.94 1.62 15.99
C LYS A 156 17.82 2.84 16.30
N ILE A 157 17.39 4.05 15.95
CA ILE A 157 18.10 5.30 16.30
C ILE A 157 18.21 5.43 17.82
N LYS A 158 17.12 5.22 18.56
CA LYS A 158 17.15 5.20 20.03
C LYS A 158 18.11 4.12 20.53
N ASP A 159 17.95 2.88 20.08
CA ASP A 159 18.70 1.74 20.61
C ASP A 159 20.21 1.82 20.37
N SER A 160 20.62 2.43 19.25
CA SER A 160 22.03 2.60 18.88
C SER A 160 22.71 3.76 19.62
N ASN A 161 21.95 4.62 20.32
CA ASN A 161 22.45 5.88 20.86
C ASN A 161 22.18 6.04 22.37
N ARG A 162 22.22 4.92 23.12
CA ARG A 162 21.96 4.85 24.58
C ARG A 162 22.85 5.76 25.44
N GLY A 163 24.07 6.06 24.98
CA GLY A 163 24.99 6.96 25.67
C GLY A 163 24.81 8.45 25.34
N SER A 164 23.88 8.81 24.46
CA SER A 164 23.71 10.20 24.03
C SER A 164 23.10 11.09 25.12
N PRO A 165 23.55 12.35 25.27
CA PRO A 165 22.85 13.33 26.09
C PRO A 165 21.39 13.57 25.67
N LEU A 166 21.07 13.30 24.39
CA LEU A 166 19.72 13.42 23.82
C LEU A 166 18.94 12.10 23.87
N TYR A 167 19.41 11.09 24.63
CA TYR A 167 18.75 9.79 24.68
C TYR A 167 17.27 9.89 25.09
N ASN A 168 16.93 10.78 26.03
CA ASN A 168 15.53 11.01 26.39
C ASN A 168 14.69 11.52 25.21
N ASN A 169 15.25 12.39 24.34
CA ASN A 169 14.59 12.84 23.12
C ASN A 169 14.34 11.67 22.17
N TYR A 170 15.35 10.82 21.95
CA TYR A 170 15.20 9.64 21.10
C TYR A 170 14.16 8.66 21.65
N CYS A 171 14.11 8.47 22.98
CA CYS A 171 13.07 7.68 23.64
C CYS A 171 11.68 8.29 23.48
N THR A 172 11.51 9.61 23.68
CA THR A 172 10.22 10.29 23.48
C THR A 172 9.65 10.00 22.10
N VAL A 173 10.47 10.05 21.06
CA VAL A 173 10.04 9.79 19.69
C VAL A 173 9.78 8.30 19.46
N ALA A 174 10.71 7.43 19.83
CA ALA A 174 10.63 6.00 19.54
C ALA A 174 9.55 5.27 20.35
N GLU A 175 9.31 5.67 21.60
CA GLU A 175 8.22 5.09 22.40
C GLU A 175 6.88 5.78 22.08
N GLY A 176 6.89 6.99 21.52
CA GLY A 176 5.68 7.70 21.11
C GLY A 176 5.11 7.22 19.78
N ILE A 177 5.98 6.89 18.80
CA ILE A 177 5.56 6.53 17.43
C ILE A 177 4.69 5.26 17.38
N VAL A 178 4.71 4.44 18.45
CA VAL A 178 3.83 3.27 18.62
C VAL A 178 2.34 3.63 18.49
N ALA A 179 1.97 4.89 18.72
CA ALA A 179 0.62 5.40 18.50
C ALA A 179 0.10 5.12 17.07
N LEU A 180 0.96 5.09 16.05
CA LEU A 180 0.55 4.80 14.67
C LEU A 180 0.02 3.37 14.46
N ALA A 181 0.27 2.45 15.40
CA ALA A 181 -0.25 1.09 15.33
C ALA A 181 -1.78 1.00 15.55
N TRP A 182 -2.47 2.12 15.85
CA TRP A 182 -3.91 2.15 16.11
C TRP A 182 -4.76 1.55 14.98
N VAL A 183 -4.28 1.64 13.73
CA VAL A 183 -4.97 1.09 12.55
C VAL A 183 -5.05 -0.44 12.52
N THR A 184 -4.32 -1.11 13.40
CA THR A 184 -4.34 -2.57 13.53
C THR A 184 -5.40 -3.06 14.51
N LEU A 185 -6.09 -2.15 15.21
CA LEU A 185 -7.06 -2.47 16.25
C LEU A 185 -8.50 -2.27 15.77
N ASP A 186 -9.30 -3.33 15.88
CA ASP A 186 -10.74 -3.28 15.54
C ASP A 186 -11.60 -2.64 16.64
N SER A 187 -11.10 -2.61 17.89
CA SER A 187 -11.83 -2.09 19.04
C SER A 187 -11.00 -1.05 19.77
N LYS A 188 -11.61 0.12 20.01
CA LYS A 188 -11.04 1.23 20.79
C LYS A 188 -9.63 1.64 20.32
N PRO A 189 -9.44 1.98 19.03
CA PRO A 189 -8.13 2.36 18.50
C PRO A 189 -7.47 3.54 19.22
N PHE A 190 -8.27 4.45 19.78
CA PHE A 190 -7.78 5.59 20.57
C PHE A 190 -6.91 5.16 21.77
N LYS A 191 -7.13 3.96 22.34
CA LYS A 191 -6.30 3.47 23.45
C LYS A 191 -4.84 3.28 23.06
N GLN A 192 -4.59 2.83 21.83
CA GLN A 192 -3.22 2.72 21.31
C GLN A 192 -2.54 4.08 21.20
N VAL A 193 -3.32 5.11 20.87
CA VAL A 193 -2.83 6.49 20.81
C VAL A 193 -2.54 7.01 22.22
N ASP A 194 -3.42 6.74 23.20
CA ASP A 194 -3.22 7.10 24.60
C ASP A 194 -1.96 6.45 25.19
N GLU A 195 -1.69 5.17 24.86
CA GLU A 195 -0.49 4.46 25.29
C GLU A 195 0.80 5.08 24.70
N GLY A 196 0.78 5.42 23.42
CA GLY A 196 1.90 6.12 22.77
C GLY A 196 2.10 7.51 23.37
N LEU A 197 1.02 8.25 23.63
CA LEU A 197 1.07 9.56 24.28
C LEU A 197 1.66 9.47 25.70
N ALA A 198 1.20 8.53 26.51
CA ALA A 198 1.71 8.33 27.87
C ALA A 198 3.21 8.02 27.87
N SER A 199 3.66 7.20 26.92
CA SER A 199 5.08 6.85 26.75
C SER A 199 5.92 8.06 26.31
N ALA A 200 5.43 8.84 25.34
CA ALA A 200 6.07 10.07 24.91
C ALA A 200 6.16 11.09 26.05
N GLN A 201 5.09 11.26 26.84
CA GLN A 201 5.04 12.15 28.00
C GLN A 201 6.01 11.73 29.09
N PHE A 202 6.14 10.44 29.40
CA PHE A 202 7.07 9.94 30.41
C PHE A 202 8.51 10.40 30.12
N TRP A 203 8.98 10.22 28.88
CA TRP A 203 10.31 10.65 28.46
C TRP A 203 10.39 12.17 28.25
N GLY A 204 9.34 12.78 27.70
CA GLY A 204 9.24 14.21 27.46
C GLY A 204 9.33 15.03 28.75
N ASN A 205 8.68 14.58 29.82
CA ASN A 205 8.74 15.21 31.13
C ASN A 205 10.16 15.23 31.72
N LYS A 206 10.99 14.21 31.43
CA LYS A 206 12.40 14.21 31.83
C LYS A 206 13.19 15.29 31.09
N ILE A 207 12.89 15.51 29.81
CA ILE A 207 13.50 16.58 29.00
C ILE A 207 13.09 17.95 29.57
N LEU A 208 11.79 18.15 29.83
CA LEU A 208 11.29 19.40 30.41
C LEU A 208 11.92 19.68 31.78
N ALA A 209 12.01 18.68 32.65
CA ALA A 209 12.64 18.81 33.95
C ALA A 209 14.13 19.21 33.84
N ALA A 210 14.87 18.62 32.89
CA ALA A 210 16.29 18.92 32.67
C ALA A 210 16.55 20.32 32.05
N ASN A 211 15.53 20.96 31.48
CA ASN A 211 15.64 22.26 30.81
C ASN A 211 14.81 23.38 31.45
N LYS A 212 14.13 23.11 32.58
CA LYS A 212 13.20 24.05 33.22
C LYS A 212 13.81 25.41 33.62
N ASN A 213 15.13 25.51 33.72
CA ASN A 213 15.88 26.70 34.13
C ASN A 213 17.01 27.09 33.16
N LYS A 214 16.92 26.67 31.90
CA LYS A 214 17.86 27.03 30.83
C LYS A 214 17.14 27.88 29.80
#